data_AF-A0A849PS60-F1
#
_entry.id   AF-A0A849PS60-F1
#
_cell.length_a   1.000
_cell.length_b   1.000
_cell.length_c   1.000
_cell.angle_alpha   90.00
_cell.angle_beta   90.00
_cell.angle_gamma   90.00
#
_symmetry.space_group_name_H-M   'P 1'
#
loop_
_entity.id
_entity.type
_entity.pdbx_description
1 polymer ?
#
loop_
_entity_poly.entity_id
_entity_poly.type
_entity_poly.pdbx_seq_one_letter_code
_entity_poly.pdbx_strand_id
1 'polypeptide(L)'
;MDDIVLMTRNFASRTLGDDVVDGFPHARRVRKTALALAAKLGGDIKTIELSAYLHDIAFESTNMSTHAIDSADKAAAFLKGIKCPQSLRIAVQKIIKLHEKENWDLSEKPKTIEEKIIYDAETAESLTPRGLLSHISVLKDLKQTNTQILKSLDTFISQSHDSLFFDQTKNMVEYNYRLISEFIRAAKKDVL
;
A
#
# COMPACT_ATOMS: atom_id res chain seq x y z
N MET A 1 21.23 13.38 -8.46
CA MET A 1 20.90 12.22 -7.59
C MET A 1 19.47 12.31 -7.06
N ASP A 2 19.00 13.53 -6.77
CA ASP A 2 17.58 13.88 -6.55
C ASP A 2 16.71 13.74 -7.82
N ASP A 3 17.32 13.72 -9.00
CA ASP A 3 16.62 13.67 -10.29
C ASP A 3 15.74 12.43 -10.44
N ILE A 4 16.20 11.27 -9.99
CA ILE A 4 15.44 10.00 -10.14
C ILE A 4 14.19 10.03 -9.28
N VAL A 5 14.29 10.51 -8.04
CA VAL A 5 13.13 10.63 -7.13
C VAL A 5 12.13 11.64 -7.68
N LEU A 6 12.61 12.78 -8.19
CA LEU A 6 11.74 13.79 -8.80
C LEU A 6 11.05 13.27 -10.07
N MET A 7 11.77 12.60 -10.96
CA MET A 7 11.22 11.97 -12.15
C MET A 7 10.16 10.92 -11.77
N THR A 8 10.43 10.13 -10.75
CA THR A 8 9.52 9.09 -10.24
C THR A 8 8.26 9.69 -9.65
N ARG A 9 8.39 10.72 -8.81
CA ARG A 9 7.27 11.48 -8.27
C ARG A 9 6.39 12.06 -9.38
N ASN A 10 7.00 12.67 -10.40
CA ASN A 10 6.27 13.28 -11.51
C ASN A 10 5.56 12.22 -12.37
N PHE A 11 6.20 11.07 -12.58
CA PHE A 11 5.60 9.94 -13.27
C PHE A 11 4.39 9.39 -12.50
N ALA A 12 4.55 9.13 -11.19
CA ALA A 12 3.46 8.67 -10.33
C ALA A 12 2.30 9.67 -10.31
N SER A 13 2.59 10.98 -10.18
CA SER A 13 1.57 12.03 -10.18
C SER A 13 0.76 12.12 -11.47
N ARG A 14 1.36 11.84 -12.63
CA ARG A 14 0.65 11.81 -13.92
C ARG A 14 -0.12 10.51 -14.13
N THR A 15 0.34 9.42 -13.52
CA THR A 15 -0.20 8.08 -13.72
C THR A 15 -1.40 7.80 -12.82
N LEU A 16 -1.34 8.24 -11.56
CA LEU A 16 -2.34 7.91 -10.53
C LEU A 16 -3.51 8.90 -10.46
N GLY A 17 -3.44 10.03 -11.17
CA GLY A 17 -4.45 11.09 -11.06
C GLY A 17 -4.47 11.78 -9.69
N ASP A 18 -5.53 12.53 -9.42
CA ASP A 18 -5.67 13.43 -8.28
C ASP A 18 -6.72 13.01 -7.24
N ASP A 19 -7.30 11.81 -7.39
CA ASP A 19 -8.24 11.28 -6.39
C ASP A 19 -7.61 11.28 -5.00
N VAL A 20 -8.34 11.82 -4.03
CA VAL A 20 -7.80 12.09 -2.69
C VAL A 20 -7.63 10.81 -1.86
N VAL A 21 -8.32 9.73 -2.22
CA VAL A 21 -8.29 8.45 -1.52
C VAL A 21 -7.25 7.54 -2.16
N ASP A 22 -7.39 7.26 -3.46
CA ASP A 22 -6.67 6.19 -4.18
C ASP A 22 -5.66 6.71 -5.21
N GLY A 23 -5.71 8.00 -5.55
CA GLY A 23 -4.83 8.61 -6.55
C GLY A 23 -3.43 8.93 -6.02
N PHE A 24 -2.70 9.83 -6.70
CA PHE A 24 -1.36 10.25 -6.25
C PHE A 24 -1.28 10.73 -4.78
N PRO A 25 -2.31 11.39 -4.20
CA PRO A 25 -2.38 11.65 -2.77
C PRO A 25 -2.16 10.40 -1.88
N HIS A 26 -2.64 9.21 -2.26
CA HIS A 26 -2.37 7.93 -1.57
C HIS A 26 -0.88 7.66 -1.47
N ALA A 27 -0.21 7.52 -2.63
CA ALA A 27 1.22 7.26 -2.71
C ALA A 27 2.07 8.28 -1.93
N ARG A 28 1.63 9.54 -1.85
CA ARG A 28 2.29 10.57 -1.03
C ARG A 28 2.16 10.31 0.48
N ARG A 29 1.01 9.84 0.95
CA ARG A 29 0.80 9.50 2.37
C ARG A 29 1.60 8.25 2.74
N VAL A 30 1.55 7.22 1.90
CA VAL A 30 2.39 6.01 2.04
C VAL A 30 3.85 6.38 2.13
N ARG A 31 4.37 7.20 1.20
CA ARG A 31 5.75 7.71 1.26
C ARG A 31 6.04 8.45 2.56
N LYS A 32 5.14 9.33 3.01
CA LYS A 32 5.33 10.09 4.26
C LYS A 32 5.49 9.14 5.46
N THR A 33 4.62 8.15 5.56
CA THR A 33 4.65 7.13 6.60
C THR A 33 5.92 6.29 6.51
N ALA A 34 6.25 5.80 5.32
CA ALA A 34 7.45 4.99 5.07
C ALA A 34 8.74 5.74 5.44
N LEU A 35 8.86 7.03 5.12
CA LEU A 35 10.01 7.84 5.51
C LEU A 35 10.09 8.08 7.02
N ALA A 36 8.95 8.26 7.69
CA ALA A 36 8.93 8.39 9.15
C ALA A 36 9.36 7.08 9.85
N LEU A 37 9.01 5.92 9.28
CA LEU A 37 9.50 4.63 9.73
C LEU A 37 11.00 4.47 9.47
N ALA A 38 11.45 4.77 8.24
CA ALA A 38 12.86 4.67 7.86
C ALA A 38 13.77 5.57 8.71
N ALA A 39 13.29 6.75 9.12
CA ALA A 39 14.03 7.63 10.02
C ALA A 39 14.30 7.00 11.40
N LYS A 40 13.46 6.06 11.84
CA LYS A 40 13.59 5.35 13.13
C LYS A 40 14.27 3.99 12.99
N LEU A 41 14.01 3.28 11.89
CA LEU A 41 14.38 1.89 11.68
C LEU A 41 15.61 1.74 10.79
N GLY A 42 15.95 2.76 10.00
CA GLY A 42 16.94 2.70 8.93
C GLY A 42 16.34 2.21 7.60
N GLY A 43 17.22 1.81 6.69
CA GLY A 43 16.88 1.38 5.32
C GLY A 43 17.30 2.38 4.25
N ASP A 44 17.40 1.91 3.01
CA ASP A 44 17.77 2.76 1.88
C ASP A 44 16.61 3.70 1.50
N ILE A 45 16.74 4.97 1.90
CA ILE A 45 15.73 6.01 1.70
C ILE A 45 15.29 6.10 0.23
N LYS A 46 16.23 6.00 -0.70
CA LYS A 46 15.91 6.11 -2.14
C LYS A 46 15.04 4.95 -2.58
N THR A 47 15.39 3.72 -2.24
CA THR A 47 14.61 2.52 -2.55
C THR A 47 13.19 2.66 -1.99
N ILE A 48 13.06 3.08 -0.73
CA ILE A 48 11.77 3.29 -0.06
C ILE A 48 10.94 4.36 -0.79
N GLU A 49 11.51 5.51 -1.13
CA GLU A 49 10.76 6.56 -1.83
C GLU A 49 10.28 6.13 -3.21
N LEU A 50 11.12 5.45 -3.98
CA LEU A 50 10.77 4.97 -5.31
C LEU A 50 9.66 3.92 -5.23
N SER A 51 9.77 2.96 -4.31
CA SER A 51 8.73 1.96 -4.08
C SER A 51 7.42 2.60 -3.65
N ALA A 52 7.43 3.54 -2.70
CA ALA A 52 6.21 4.20 -2.23
C ALA A 52 5.49 4.97 -3.35
N TYR A 53 6.22 5.64 -4.26
CA TYR A 53 5.59 6.32 -5.38
C TYR A 53 5.07 5.40 -6.48
N LEU A 54 5.67 4.21 -6.62
CA LEU A 54 5.43 3.33 -7.76
C LEU A 54 4.58 2.10 -7.43
N HIS A 55 4.20 1.87 -6.18
CA HIS A 55 3.56 0.60 -5.79
C HIS A 55 2.19 0.35 -6.42
N ASP A 56 1.40 1.40 -6.66
CA ASP A 56 0.01 1.31 -7.18
C ASP A 56 -0.18 1.90 -8.59
N ILE A 57 0.89 2.13 -9.35
CA ILE A 57 0.81 2.79 -10.67
C ILE A 57 0.05 2.01 -11.75
N ALA A 58 -0.37 0.78 -11.46
CA ALA A 58 -1.24 -0.04 -12.31
C ALA A 58 -2.62 -0.29 -11.68
N PHE A 59 -3.07 0.53 -10.72
CA PHE A 59 -4.38 0.40 -10.07
C PHE A 59 -5.58 0.40 -11.05
N GLU A 60 -5.43 1.01 -12.25
CA GLU A 60 -6.42 0.94 -13.34
C GLU A 60 -6.46 -0.40 -14.09
N SER A 61 -5.64 -1.40 -13.71
CA SER A 61 -5.69 -2.70 -14.37
C SER A 61 -7.07 -3.33 -14.16
N THR A 62 -7.63 -3.92 -15.21
CA THR A 62 -8.98 -4.51 -15.22
C THR A 62 -9.13 -5.67 -14.23
N ASN A 63 -8.04 -6.08 -13.57
CA ASN A 63 -7.99 -7.11 -12.57
C ASN A 63 -7.22 -6.66 -11.33
N MET A 64 -7.96 -6.29 -10.28
CA MET A 64 -7.38 -5.91 -8.99
C MET A 64 -6.46 -7.01 -8.41
N SER A 65 -6.63 -8.28 -8.80
CA SER A 65 -5.79 -9.37 -8.32
C SER A 65 -4.37 -9.40 -8.90
N THR A 66 -4.03 -8.55 -9.89
CA THR A 66 -2.70 -8.51 -10.53
C THR A 66 -2.01 -7.15 -10.39
N HIS A 67 -2.65 -6.17 -9.74
CA HIS A 67 -2.18 -4.78 -9.75
C HIS A 67 -0.76 -4.63 -9.19
N ALA A 68 -0.36 -5.38 -8.16
CA ALA A 68 0.99 -5.30 -7.63
C ALA A 68 2.05 -5.86 -8.61
N ILE A 69 1.73 -6.94 -9.32
CA ILE A 69 2.61 -7.52 -10.36
C ILE A 69 2.71 -6.54 -11.54
N ASP A 70 1.58 -6.03 -12.00
CA ASP A 70 1.51 -5.08 -13.12
C ASP A 70 2.23 -3.76 -12.77
N SER A 71 2.08 -3.28 -11.53
CA SER A 71 2.78 -2.10 -11.01
C SER A 71 4.28 -2.35 -10.90
N ALA A 72 4.70 -3.52 -10.45
CA ALA A 72 6.12 -3.88 -10.37
C ALA A 72 6.78 -3.87 -11.76
N ASP A 73 6.12 -4.44 -12.77
CA ASP A 73 6.62 -4.48 -14.15
C ASP A 73 6.63 -3.10 -14.80
N LYS A 74 5.57 -2.31 -14.61
CA LYS A 74 5.49 -0.91 -15.07
C LYS A 74 6.57 -0.05 -14.41
N ALA A 75 6.82 -0.25 -13.13
CA ALA A 75 7.86 0.45 -12.38
C ALA A 75 9.25 0.08 -12.91
N ALA A 76 9.52 -1.21 -13.13
CA ALA A 76 10.78 -1.69 -13.68
C ALA A 76 11.05 -1.10 -15.08
N ALA A 77 10.03 -1.07 -15.94
CA ALA A 77 10.10 -0.47 -17.28
C ALA A 77 10.39 1.04 -17.22
N PHE A 78 9.66 1.79 -16.39
CA PHE A 78 9.88 3.22 -16.18
C PHE A 78 11.30 3.50 -15.67
N LEU A 79 11.73 2.81 -14.60
CA LEU A 79 13.04 3.00 -14.00
C LEU A 79 14.17 2.64 -14.98
N LYS A 80 13.97 1.63 -15.84
CA LYS A 80 14.91 1.30 -16.93
C LYS A 80 14.98 2.44 -17.94
N GLY A 81 13.86 3.04 -18.32
CA GLY A 81 13.78 4.17 -19.26
C GLY A 81 14.57 5.40 -18.79
N ILE A 82 14.54 5.70 -17.48
CA ILE A 82 15.32 6.80 -16.89
C ILE A 82 16.75 6.40 -16.49
N LYS A 83 17.24 5.24 -16.96
CA LYS A 83 18.60 4.73 -16.71
C LYS A 83 18.93 4.52 -15.22
N CYS A 84 17.93 4.15 -14.41
CA CYS A 84 18.14 3.78 -13.01
C CYS A 84 19.02 2.51 -12.90
N PRO A 85 19.97 2.44 -11.94
CA PRO A 85 20.84 1.26 -11.75
C PRO A 85 20.05 -0.04 -11.58
N GLN A 86 20.52 -1.12 -12.20
CA GLN A 86 19.81 -2.40 -12.22
C GLN A 86 19.53 -2.96 -10.82
N SER A 87 20.47 -2.87 -9.89
CA SER A 87 20.29 -3.32 -8.51
C SER A 87 19.12 -2.62 -7.82
N LEU A 88 19.02 -1.29 -7.98
CA LEU A 88 17.95 -0.48 -7.45
C LEU A 88 16.60 -0.81 -8.11
N ARG A 89 16.58 -1.05 -9.44
CA ARG A 89 15.36 -1.48 -10.14
C ARG A 89 14.82 -2.80 -9.61
N ILE A 90 15.70 -3.79 -9.44
CA ILE A 90 15.31 -5.12 -8.93
C ILE A 90 14.78 -5.01 -7.50
N ALA A 91 15.43 -4.21 -6.65
CA ALA A 91 14.96 -3.97 -5.28
C ALA A 91 13.56 -3.33 -5.27
N VAL A 92 13.36 -2.25 -6.03
CA VAL A 92 12.07 -1.56 -6.11
C VAL A 92 10.97 -2.47 -6.67
N GLN A 93 11.25 -3.20 -7.75
CA GLN A 93 10.29 -4.15 -8.35
C GLN A 93 9.84 -5.21 -7.34
N LYS A 94 10.79 -5.78 -6.60
CA LYS A 94 10.50 -6.80 -5.59
C LYS A 94 9.66 -6.25 -4.43
N ILE A 95 10.00 -5.06 -3.94
CA ILE A 95 9.23 -4.40 -2.88
C ILE A 95 7.80 -4.13 -3.33
N ILE A 96 7.61 -3.63 -4.55
CA ILE A 96 6.28 -3.41 -5.11
C ILE A 96 5.53 -4.73 -5.23
N LYS A 97 6.14 -5.80 -5.74
CA LYS A 97 5.44 -7.11 -5.82
C LYS A 97 4.95 -7.61 -4.45
N LEU A 98 5.67 -7.32 -3.37
CA LEU A 98 5.41 -7.82 -2.02
C LEU A 98 4.60 -6.86 -1.13
N HIS A 99 4.09 -5.74 -1.67
CA HIS A 99 3.40 -4.72 -0.88
C HIS A 99 1.98 -5.15 -0.44
N GLU A 100 1.42 -6.21 -1.03
CA GLU A 100 0.17 -6.84 -0.61
C GLU A 100 0.39 -8.34 -0.27
N LYS A 101 -0.46 -8.89 0.60
CA LYS A 101 -0.32 -10.26 1.14
C LYS A 101 -0.68 -11.34 0.13
N GLU A 102 -1.57 -11.00 -0.79
CA GLU A 102 -2.14 -11.87 -1.81
C GLU A 102 -1.05 -12.43 -2.75
N ASN A 103 0.08 -11.73 -2.87
CA ASN A 103 1.24 -12.16 -3.64
C ASN A 103 2.29 -12.90 -2.82
N TRP A 104 2.05 -13.18 -1.53
CA TRP A 104 3.02 -13.89 -0.70
C TRP A 104 2.89 -15.41 -0.88
N ASP A 105 4.02 -16.10 -0.91
CA ASP A 105 4.09 -17.56 -0.83
C ASP A 105 5.07 -18.02 0.26
N LEU A 106 5.27 -19.35 0.39
CA LEU A 106 6.16 -19.93 1.39
C LEU A 106 7.60 -19.37 1.32
N SER A 107 8.03 -18.95 0.14
CA SER A 107 9.37 -18.45 -0.17
C SER A 107 9.43 -16.93 -0.37
N GLU A 108 8.33 -16.31 -0.79
CA GLU A 108 8.21 -14.89 -1.12
C GLU A 108 7.34 -14.15 -0.12
N LYS A 109 7.99 -13.46 0.83
CA LYS A 109 7.39 -12.52 1.79
C LYS A 109 8.39 -11.42 2.13
N PRO A 110 7.97 -10.26 2.68
CA PRO A 110 8.88 -9.21 3.11
C PRO A 110 9.96 -9.72 4.07
N LYS A 111 11.22 -9.58 3.68
CA LYS A 111 12.42 -10.01 4.41
C LYS A 111 13.29 -8.83 4.78
N THR A 112 13.57 -7.94 3.82
CA THR A 112 14.40 -6.75 4.06
C THR A 112 13.63 -5.70 4.85
N ILE A 113 14.37 -4.72 5.38
CA ILE A 113 13.77 -3.63 6.14
C ILE A 113 12.92 -2.73 5.24
N GLU A 114 13.36 -2.48 3.99
CA GLU A 114 12.63 -1.68 3.00
C GLU A 114 11.32 -2.36 2.57
N GLU A 115 11.36 -3.66 2.33
CA GLU A 115 10.17 -4.46 1.99
C GLU A 115 9.11 -4.37 3.10
N LYS A 116 9.54 -4.52 4.36
CA LYS A 116 8.65 -4.42 5.53
C LYS A 116 8.15 -3.00 5.75
N ILE A 117 9.01 -1.98 5.56
CA ILE A 117 8.62 -0.57 5.74
C ILE A 117 7.52 -0.19 4.75
N ILE A 118 7.64 -0.57 3.48
CA ILE A 118 6.62 -0.27 2.47
C ILE A 118 5.33 -1.01 2.76
N TYR A 119 5.41 -2.30 3.08
CA TYR A 119 4.23 -3.07 3.47
C TYR A 119 3.50 -2.46 4.68
N ASP A 120 4.23 -2.14 5.75
CA ASP A 120 3.66 -1.52 6.96
C ASP A 120 3.07 -0.14 6.67
N ALA A 121 3.74 0.68 5.84
CA ALA A 121 3.25 2.00 5.50
C ALA A 121 1.96 1.96 4.68
N GLU A 122 1.83 1.01 3.75
CA GLU A 122 0.61 0.79 2.98
C GLU A 122 -0.52 0.25 3.85
N THR A 123 -0.23 -0.78 4.63
CA THR A 123 -1.18 -1.38 5.57
C THR A 123 -1.68 -0.35 6.60
N ALA A 124 -0.81 0.55 7.04
CA ALA A 124 -1.21 1.62 7.95
C ALA A 124 -2.21 2.61 7.33
N GLU A 125 -2.09 2.92 6.03
CA GLU A 125 -3.08 3.75 5.32
C GLU A 125 -4.42 3.01 5.15
N SER A 126 -4.38 1.70 4.88
CA SER A 126 -5.55 0.82 4.88
C SER A 126 -6.30 0.82 6.23
N LEU A 127 -5.59 0.99 7.34
CA LEU A 127 -6.15 1.10 8.70
C LEU A 127 -6.58 2.54 9.07
N THR A 128 -6.93 3.37 8.10
CA THR A 128 -7.52 4.71 8.31
C THR A 128 -8.97 4.76 7.81
N PRO A 129 -9.77 5.77 8.19
CA PRO A 129 -11.10 5.96 7.61
C PRO A 129 -11.10 6.10 6.08
N ARG A 130 -10.02 6.64 5.49
CA ARG A 130 -9.84 6.71 4.03
C ARG A 130 -9.55 5.33 3.43
N GLY A 131 -8.67 4.56 4.07
CA GLY A 131 -8.39 3.18 3.66
C GLY A 131 -9.63 2.30 3.73
N LEU A 132 -10.46 2.47 4.76
CA LEU A 132 -11.75 1.80 4.85
C LEU A 132 -12.70 2.19 3.70
N LEU A 133 -12.76 3.48 3.35
CA LEU A 133 -13.55 3.97 2.22
C LEU A 133 -13.07 3.36 0.89
N SER A 134 -11.76 3.36 0.65
CA SER A 134 -11.12 2.73 -0.51
C SER A 134 -11.51 1.25 -0.62
N HIS A 135 -11.32 0.49 0.46
CA HIS A 135 -11.65 -0.92 0.48
C HIS A 135 -13.14 -1.19 0.20
N ILE A 136 -14.04 -0.39 0.77
CA ILE A 136 -15.48 -0.49 0.48
C ILE A 136 -15.76 -0.21 -1.01
N SER A 137 -15.13 0.80 -1.61
CA SER A 137 -15.25 1.10 -3.05
C SER A 137 -14.81 -0.08 -3.91
N VAL A 138 -13.66 -0.70 -3.60
CA VAL A 138 -13.18 -1.89 -4.31
C VAL A 138 -14.20 -3.03 -4.23
N LEU A 139 -14.72 -3.34 -3.03
CA LEU A 139 -15.72 -4.41 -2.87
C LEU A 139 -17.03 -4.10 -3.63
N LYS A 140 -17.40 -2.81 -3.76
CA LYS A 140 -18.54 -2.37 -4.55
C LYS A 140 -18.32 -2.57 -6.05
N ASP A 141 -17.12 -2.30 -6.54
CA ASP A 141 -16.77 -2.54 -7.94
C ASP A 141 -16.79 -4.03 -8.27
N LEU A 142 -16.38 -4.88 -7.32
CA LEU A 142 -16.55 -6.34 -7.34
C LEU A 142 -17.99 -6.83 -7.16
N LYS A 143 -18.98 -5.91 -7.19
CA LYS A 143 -20.42 -6.17 -7.09
C LYS A 143 -20.84 -6.92 -5.82
N GLN A 144 -20.08 -6.78 -4.73
CA GLN A 144 -20.50 -7.31 -3.45
C GLN A 144 -21.72 -6.54 -2.88
N THR A 145 -22.63 -7.29 -2.28
CA THR A 145 -23.77 -6.73 -1.54
C THR A 145 -23.30 -6.05 -0.25
N ASN A 146 -24.11 -5.13 0.31
CA ASN A 146 -23.81 -4.50 1.60
C ASN A 146 -23.58 -5.54 2.72
N THR A 147 -24.32 -6.64 2.70
CA THR A 147 -24.17 -7.73 3.67
C THR A 147 -22.83 -8.44 3.55
N GLN A 148 -22.36 -8.70 2.31
CA GLN A 148 -21.04 -9.29 2.07
C GLN A 148 -19.92 -8.35 2.51
N ILE A 149 -20.03 -7.07 2.16
CA ILE A 149 -19.09 -6.02 2.57
C ILE A 149 -18.99 -5.98 4.09
N LEU A 150 -20.10 -5.77 4.81
CA LEU A 150 -20.06 -5.70 6.27
C LEU A 150 -19.45 -6.96 6.90
N LYS A 151 -19.73 -8.15 6.35
CA LYS A 151 -19.12 -9.40 6.83
C LYS A 151 -17.60 -9.43 6.64
N SER A 152 -17.06 -8.92 5.54
CA SER A 152 -15.62 -8.95 5.25
C SER A 152 -14.82 -7.90 6.03
N LEU A 153 -15.41 -6.74 6.37
CA LEU A 153 -14.67 -5.61 6.98
C LEU A 153 -13.95 -5.97 8.29
N ASP A 154 -14.56 -6.81 9.13
CA ASP A 154 -13.98 -7.21 10.43
C ASP A 154 -12.73 -8.08 10.25
N THR A 155 -12.81 -9.03 9.30
CA THR A 155 -11.68 -9.86 8.89
C THR A 155 -10.58 -9.00 8.28
N PHE A 156 -10.92 -8.09 7.36
CA PHE A 156 -9.96 -7.19 6.71
C PHE A 156 -9.17 -6.36 7.74
N ILE A 157 -9.87 -5.63 8.61
CA ILE A 157 -9.21 -4.73 9.58
C ILE A 157 -8.38 -5.52 10.60
N SER A 158 -8.87 -6.68 11.07
CA SER A 158 -8.11 -7.52 12.00
C SER A 158 -6.86 -8.12 11.35
N GLN A 159 -6.99 -8.66 10.13
CA GLN A 159 -5.85 -9.24 9.41
C GLN A 159 -4.80 -8.22 8.99
N SER A 160 -5.22 -6.97 8.70
CA SER A 160 -4.31 -5.85 8.43
C SER A 160 -3.61 -5.34 9.69
N HIS A 161 -4.25 -5.37 10.86
CA HIS A 161 -3.55 -5.02 12.11
C HIS A 161 -2.53 -6.10 12.52
N ASP A 162 -2.94 -7.37 12.45
CA ASP A 162 -2.10 -8.52 12.82
C ASP A 162 -0.90 -8.70 11.89
N SER A 163 -0.96 -8.16 10.68
CA SER A 163 0.11 -8.29 9.67
C SER A 163 1.32 -7.40 9.90
N LEU A 164 1.16 -6.33 10.69
CA LEU A 164 2.18 -5.30 10.81
C LEU A 164 3.47 -5.88 11.40
N PHE A 165 4.58 -5.57 10.74
CA PHE A 165 5.90 -6.06 11.10
C PHE A 165 6.50 -5.31 12.28
N PHE A 166 6.22 -4.01 12.44
CA PHE A 166 6.87 -3.16 13.42
C PHE A 166 5.90 -2.69 14.52
N ASP A 167 6.37 -2.73 15.77
CA ASP A 167 5.65 -2.17 16.91
C ASP A 167 5.41 -0.67 16.76
N GLN A 168 6.33 0.05 16.10
CA GLN A 168 6.18 1.46 15.75
C GLN A 168 4.94 1.70 14.89
N THR A 169 4.67 0.83 13.92
CA THR A 169 3.49 0.92 13.05
C THR A 169 2.23 0.51 13.82
N LYS A 170 2.27 -0.58 14.60
CA LYS A 170 1.15 -1.01 15.45
C LYS A 170 0.68 0.10 16.39
N ASN A 171 1.62 0.73 17.09
CA ASN A 171 1.33 1.86 17.99
C ASN A 171 0.74 3.06 17.23
N MET A 172 1.17 3.31 16.00
CA MET A 172 0.69 4.41 15.17
C MET A 172 -0.77 4.21 14.71
N VAL A 173 -1.16 2.98 14.38
CA VAL A 173 -2.51 2.69 13.85
C VAL A 173 -3.54 2.39 14.94
N GLU A 174 -3.12 2.11 16.17
CA GLU A 174 -3.97 1.57 17.25
C GLU A 174 -5.25 2.38 17.50
N TYR A 175 -5.13 3.72 17.50
CA TYR A 175 -6.30 4.59 17.66
C TYR A 175 -7.32 4.40 16.51
N ASN A 176 -6.84 4.40 15.27
CA ASN A 176 -7.72 4.25 14.10
C ASN A 176 -8.30 2.83 14.03
N TYR A 177 -7.50 1.81 14.37
CA TYR A 177 -7.96 0.43 14.44
C TYR A 177 -9.17 0.31 15.38
N ARG A 178 -9.06 0.84 16.61
CA ARG A 178 -10.18 0.84 17.58
C ARG A 178 -11.40 1.58 17.06
N LEU A 179 -11.20 2.78 16.51
CA LEU A 179 -12.27 3.61 15.96
C LEU A 179 -13.03 2.88 14.85
N ILE A 180 -12.30 2.26 13.91
CA ILE A 180 -12.88 1.53 12.78
C ILE A 180 -13.57 0.25 13.26
N SER A 181 -12.98 -0.50 14.20
CA SER A 181 -13.61 -1.68 14.78
C SER A 181 -14.94 -1.35 15.48
N GLU A 182 -15.00 -0.22 16.19
CA GLU A 182 -16.24 0.27 16.80
C GLU A 182 -17.28 0.66 15.74
N PHE A 183 -16.87 1.36 14.69
CA PHE A 183 -17.72 1.68 13.55
C PHE A 183 -18.32 0.42 12.90
N ILE A 184 -17.48 -0.58 12.61
CA ILE A 184 -17.93 -1.85 12.00
C ILE A 184 -18.90 -2.58 12.93
N ARG A 185 -18.60 -2.64 14.24
CA ARG A 185 -19.49 -3.25 15.24
C ARG A 185 -20.85 -2.55 15.28
N ALA A 186 -20.86 -1.22 15.28
CA ALA A 186 -22.09 -0.43 15.26
C ALA A 186 -22.88 -0.62 13.96
N ALA A 187 -22.20 -0.69 12.81
CA ALA A 187 -22.82 -0.87 11.50
C ALA A 187 -23.43 -2.28 11.30
N LYS A 188 -22.90 -3.29 11.99
CA LYS A 188 -23.46 -4.66 12.00
C LYS A 188 -24.65 -4.80 12.94
N LYS A 189 -24.75 -3.94 13.96
CA LYS A 189 -25.82 -3.97 14.94
C LYS A 189 -27.18 -3.79 14.24
N ASP A 190 -28.14 -4.64 14.57
CA ASP A 190 -29.52 -4.62 14.05
C ASP A 190 -29.66 -4.95 12.54
N VAL A 191 -28.57 -5.38 11.87
CA VAL A 191 -28.55 -5.77 10.43
C VAL A 191 -28.14 -7.25 10.23
N LEU A 192 -27.33 -7.78 11.15
CA LEU A 192 -26.91 -9.19 11.25
C LEU A 192 -27.28 -9.74 12.63
#